data_AF-A0A957M820-F1
#
_entry.id   AF-A0A957M820-F1
#
_cell.length_a   1.000
_cell.length_b   1.000
_cell.length_c   1.000
_cell.angle_alpha   90.00
_cell.angle_beta   90.00
_cell.angle_gamma   90.00
#
_symmetry.space_group_name_H-M   'P 1'
#
loop_
_entity.id
_entity.type
_entity.pdbx_description
1 polymer ?
#
loop_
_entity_poly.entity_id
_entity_poly.type
_entity_poly.pdbx_seq_one_letter_code
_entity_poly.pdbx_strand_id
1 'polypeptide(L)'
;QMAELARTVPCDFIAHFDRIFWPGTQRFGPPGVTHMEGPLREALGAMAEHGRVLELNTRFLTYEPSWNDSLLTVLRWYRAAGGTAVAVNSDAHRIAEMGRHRAIGAGLVAAAGCVPYRWQAESVPA
;
A
#
# COMPACT_ATOMS: atom_id res chain seq x y z
N GLN A 1 -7.30 12.92 -10.30
CA GLN A 1 -6.03 12.57 -10.97
C GLN A 1 -5.63 11.12 -10.69
N MET A 2 -5.47 10.67 -9.44
CA MET A 2 -5.04 9.28 -9.15
C MET A 2 -6.05 8.21 -9.63
N ALA A 3 -7.36 8.44 -9.42
CA ALA A 3 -8.39 7.54 -9.93
C ALA A 3 -8.32 7.38 -11.45
N GLU A 4 -8.08 8.48 -12.17
CA GLU A 4 -7.95 8.46 -13.63
C GLU A 4 -6.72 7.69 -14.11
N LEU A 5 -5.58 7.85 -13.42
CA LEU A 5 -4.37 7.10 -13.73
C LEU A 5 -4.57 5.59 -13.51
N ALA A 6 -5.28 5.19 -12.45
CA ALA A 6 -5.59 3.78 -12.19
C ALA A 6 -6.42 3.13 -13.31
N ARG A 7 -7.28 3.93 -13.98
CA ARG A 7 -8.10 3.50 -15.13
C ARG A 7 -7.32 3.45 -16.43
N THR A 8 -6.50 4.48 -16.69
CA THR A 8 -5.95 4.74 -18.03
C THR A 8 -4.54 4.21 -18.23
N VAL A 9 -3.75 4.06 -17.16
CA VAL A 9 -2.37 3.59 -17.25
C VAL A 9 -2.33 2.07 -17.09
N PRO A 10 -1.80 1.31 -18.07
CA PRO A 10 -1.66 -0.14 -17.95
C PRO A 10 -0.54 -0.46 -16.95
N CYS A 11 -0.91 -0.81 -15.73
CA CYS A 11 0.02 -1.22 -14.68
C CYS A 11 -0.63 -2.23 -13.73
N ASP A 12 0.12 -3.19 -13.22
CA ASP A 12 -0.42 -4.16 -12.26
C ASP A 12 -0.32 -3.66 -10.82
N PHE A 13 0.68 -2.82 -10.53
CA PHE A 13 0.98 -2.34 -9.19
C PHE A 13 0.85 -0.82 -9.08
N ILE A 14 0.21 -0.37 -8.00
CA ILE A 14 0.30 1.00 -7.53
C ILE A 14 1.34 1.04 -6.42
N ALA A 15 2.54 1.49 -6.81
CA ALA A 15 3.68 1.60 -5.92
C ALA A 15 3.46 2.67 -4.85
N HIS A 16 4.00 2.42 -3.64
CA HIS A 16 4.22 3.38 -2.56
C HIS A 16 3.08 4.41 -2.37
N PHE A 17 1.83 3.93 -2.34
CA PHE A 17 0.63 4.79 -2.19
C PHE A 17 0.65 5.58 -0.86
N ASP A 18 1.42 5.09 0.10
CA ASP A 18 1.61 5.59 1.45
C ASP A 18 2.72 6.63 1.59
N ARG A 19 3.57 6.80 0.57
CA ARG A 19 4.76 7.66 0.65
C ARG A 19 4.44 9.13 0.93
N ILE A 20 3.25 9.59 0.57
CA ILE A 20 2.81 10.96 0.85
C ILE A 20 2.71 11.26 2.35
N PHE A 21 2.55 10.23 3.20
CA PHE A 21 2.45 10.39 4.65
C PHE A 21 3.79 10.63 5.34
N TRP A 22 4.91 10.21 4.75
CA TRP A 22 6.23 10.27 5.37
C TRP A 22 6.63 11.68 5.85
N PRO A 23 6.78 12.69 4.96
CA PRO A 23 7.29 13.99 5.39
C PRO A 23 6.28 14.74 6.26
N GLY A 24 4.99 14.48 6.05
CA GLY A 24 3.92 15.05 6.85
C GLY A 24 3.92 14.51 8.28
N THR A 25 4.12 13.20 8.45
CA THR A 25 4.02 12.57 9.78
C THR A 25 5.12 13.01 10.71
N GLN A 26 6.36 13.13 10.20
CA GLN A 26 7.47 13.63 11.01
C GLN A 26 7.27 15.07 11.50
N ARG A 27 6.51 15.90 10.76
CA ARG A 27 6.32 17.32 11.07
C ARG A 27 5.02 17.61 11.82
N PHE A 28 3.96 16.87 11.53
CA PHE A 28 2.59 17.19 11.96
C PHE A 28 1.91 16.06 12.74
N GLY A 29 2.57 14.92 12.94
CA GLY A 29 1.99 13.73 13.53
C GLY A 29 1.21 12.87 12.53
N PRO A 30 0.61 11.75 12.98
CA PRO A 30 -0.01 10.77 12.09
C PRO A 30 -1.06 11.40 11.15
N PRO A 31 -1.14 10.94 9.89
CA PRO A 31 -2.04 11.55 8.91
C PRO A 31 -3.50 11.22 9.25
N GLY A 32 -4.34 12.24 9.36
CA GLY A 32 -5.79 12.11 9.51
C GLY A 32 -6.45 11.73 8.19
N VAL A 33 -6.29 10.47 7.76
CA VAL A 33 -6.79 9.96 6.47
C VAL A 33 -8.31 10.10 6.29
N THR A 34 -9.07 10.18 7.39
CA THR A 34 -10.52 10.43 7.39
C THR A 34 -10.88 11.81 6.83
N HIS A 35 -10.01 12.82 6.97
CA HIS A 35 -10.23 14.14 6.36
C HIS A 35 -10.13 14.11 4.82
N MET A 36 -9.53 13.06 4.26
CA MET A 36 -9.33 12.85 2.82
C MET A 36 -10.10 11.62 2.31
N GLU A 37 -11.10 11.16 3.07
CA GLU A 37 -11.77 9.89 2.81
C GLU A 37 -12.38 9.81 1.40
N GLY A 38 -13.12 10.83 0.96
CA GLY A 38 -13.78 10.84 -0.36
C GLY A 38 -12.80 10.58 -1.51
N PRO A 39 -11.79 11.43 -1.71
CA PRO A 39 -10.78 11.23 -2.76
C PRO A 39 -10.00 9.92 -2.62
N LEU A 40 -9.70 9.47 -1.40
CA LEU A 40 -9.01 8.20 -1.18
C LEU A 40 -9.88 7.02 -1.59
N ARG A 41 -11.15 6.98 -1.16
CA ARG A 41 -12.09 5.90 -1.52
C ARG A 41 -12.36 5.86 -3.02
N GLU A 42 -12.44 7.00 -3.69
CA GLU A 42 -12.58 7.06 -5.15
C GLU A 42 -11.36 6.42 -5.85
N ALA A 43 -10.15 6.80 -5.45
CA ALA A 43 -8.93 6.24 -6.01
C ALA A 43 -8.81 4.73 -5.75
N LEU A 44 -9.05 4.30 -4.51
CA LEU A 44 -9.02 2.89 -4.12
C LEU A 44 -10.10 2.07 -4.85
N GLY A 45 -11.27 2.64 -5.06
CA GLY A 45 -12.34 2.04 -5.86
C GLY A 45 -11.91 1.76 -7.29
N ALA A 46 -11.34 2.77 -7.97
CA ALA A 46 -10.80 2.60 -9.31
C ALA A 46 -9.67 1.55 -9.35
N MET A 47 -8.78 1.55 -8.35
CA MET A 47 -7.71 0.54 -8.24
C MET A 47 -8.28 -0.87 -8.09
N ALA A 48 -9.28 -1.06 -7.22
CA ALA A 48 -9.93 -2.34 -6.99
C ALA A 48 -10.70 -2.83 -8.23
N GLU A 49 -11.46 -1.96 -8.88
CA GLU A 49 -12.23 -2.24 -10.11
C GLU A 49 -11.33 -2.77 -11.23
N HIS A 50 -10.13 -2.19 -11.37
CA HIS A 50 -9.15 -2.59 -12.38
C HIS A 50 -8.19 -3.69 -11.92
N GLY A 51 -8.44 -4.32 -10.77
CA GLY A 51 -7.63 -5.44 -10.27
C GLY A 51 -6.19 -5.05 -9.89
N ARG A 52 -5.93 -3.78 -9.58
CA ARG A 52 -4.59 -3.28 -9.25
C ARG A 52 -4.16 -3.79 -7.88
N VAL A 53 -2.90 -4.21 -7.77
CA VAL A 53 -2.24 -4.60 -6.52
C VAL A 53 -1.65 -3.34 -5.86
N LEU A 54 -1.92 -3.13 -4.57
CA LEU A 54 -1.24 -2.06 -3.83
C LEU A 54 0.11 -2.53 -3.34
N GLU A 55 1.15 -1.71 -3.49
CA GLU A 55 2.42 -1.90 -2.79
C GLU A 55 2.37 -1.20 -1.43
N LEU A 56 2.56 -1.96 -0.35
CA LEU A 56 2.82 -1.43 0.98
C LEU A 56 4.33 -1.36 1.19
N ASN A 57 4.84 -0.13 1.28
CA ASN A 57 6.26 0.13 1.48
C ASN A 57 6.65 -0.01 2.96
N THR A 58 7.57 -0.93 3.27
CA THR A 58 7.92 -1.26 4.66
C THR A 58 9.10 -0.47 5.21
N ARG A 59 9.72 0.40 4.41
CA ARG A 59 10.94 1.14 4.78
C ARG A 59 10.82 1.87 6.12
N PHE A 60 9.59 2.26 6.47
CA PHE A 60 9.34 3.34 7.41
C PHE A 60 8.28 3.03 8.48
N LEU A 61 7.75 1.80 8.52
CA LEU A 61 6.66 1.37 9.42
C LEU A 61 6.99 1.39 10.93
N THR A 62 8.26 1.62 11.31
CA THR A 62 8.72 1.63 12.71
C THR A 62 9.05 3.03 13.24
N TYR A 63 8.81 4.09 12.45
CA TYR A 63 9.04 5.45 12.91
C TYR A 63 7.98 5.86 13.93
N GLU A 64 8.37 6.70 14.89
CA GLU A 64 7.47 7.33 15.85
C GLU A 64 7.54 8.86 15.67
N PRO A 65 6.42 9.56 15.40
CA PRO A 65 5.08 9.03 15.23
C PRO A 65 4.91 8.10 14.02
N SER A 66 4.16 7.01 14.22
CA SER A 66 3.84 6.02 13.19
C SER A 66 2.56 6.40 12.43
N TRP A 67 2.44 5.96 11.17
CA TRP A 67 1.20 6.03 10.38
C TRP A 67 0.57 4.65 10.12
N ASN A 68 0.97 3.63 10.89
CA ASN A 68 0.48 2.25 10.69
C ASN A 68 -1.05 2.14 10.81
N ASP A 69 -1.67 2.87 11.75
CA ASP A 69 -3.13 2.88 11.91
C ASP A 69 -3.84 3.54 10.72
N SER A 70 -3.25 4.63 10.20
CA SER A 70 -3.73 5.28 8.98
C SER A 70 -3.62 4.34 7.77
N LEU A 71 -2.54 3.55 7.66
CA LEU A 71 -2.39 2.54 6.61
C LEU A 71 -3.40 1.43 6.75
N LEU A 72 -3.59 0.90 7.97
CA LEU A 72 -4.58 -0.13 8.23
C LEU A 72 -5.97 0.34 7.80
N THR A 73 -6.31 1.60 8.05
CA THR A 73 -7.56 2.23 7.61
C THR A 73 -7.66 2.26 6.08
N VAL A 74 -6.63 2.72 5.38
CA VAL A 74 -6.60 2.78 3.91
C VAL A 74 -6.68 1.38 3.29
N LEU A 75 -5.98 0.40 3.84
CA LEU A 75 -6.03 -0.99 3.39
C LEU A 75 -7.41 -1.62 3.58
N ARG A 76 -8.10 -1.29 4.69
CA ARG A 76 -9.50 -1.72 4.90
C ARG A 76 -10.45 -1.10 3.90
N TRP A 77 -10.27 0.16 3.53
CA TRP A 77 -11.05 0.79 2.45
C TRP A 77 -10.80 0.14 1.10
N TYR A 78 -9.54 -0.18 0.78
CA TYR A 78 -9.19 -0.93 -0.43
C TYR A 78 -9.89 -2.29 -0.45
N ARG A 79 -9.84 -3.04 0.65
CA ARG A 79 -10.52 -4.33 0.79
C ARG A 79 -12.03 -4.20 0.62
N ALA A 80 -12.64 -3.20 1.26
CA ALA A 80 -14.07 -2.92 1.17
C ALA A 80 -14.53 -2.52 -0.25
N ALA A 81 -13.64 -1.93 -1.05
CA ALA A 81 -13.89 -1.59 -2.44
C ALA A 81 -13.76 -2.79 -3.41
N GLY A 82 -13.44 -3.98 -2.91
CA GLY A 82 -13.24 -5.19 -3.72
C GLY A 82 -11.77 -5.53 -4.00
N GLY A 83 -10.84 -4.71 -3.51
CA GLY A 83 -9.41 -5.00 -3.58
C GLY A 83 -9.06 -6.32 -2.89
N THR A 84 -8.07 -7.03 -3.42
CA THR A 84 -7.72 -8.37 -2.94
C THR A 84 -6.27 -8.52 -2.54
N ALA A 85 -5.32 -8.08 -3.36
CA ALA A 85 -3.90 -8.36 -3.17
C ALA A 85 -3.10 -7.12 -2.77
N VAL A 86 -2.17 -7.30 -1.83
CA VAL A 86 -1.22 -6.26 -1.40
C VAL A 86 0.19 -6.84 -1.39
N ALA A 87 1.11 -6.20 -2.10
CA ALA A 87 2.51 -6.56 -2.14
C ALA A 87 3.28 -5.83 -1.03
N VAL A 88 3.95 -6.59 -0.18
CA VAL A 88 4.80 -6.03 0.89
C VAL A 88 6.22 -5.90 0.35
N ASN A 89 6.70 -4.66 0.18
CA ASN A 89 7.99 -4.35 -0.43
C ASN A 89 8.81 -3.40 0.46
N SER A 90 10.11 -3.63 0.59
CA SER A 90 10.99 -2.79 1.41
C SER A 90 11.55 -1.56 0.70
N ASP A 91 11.44 -1.49 -0.64
CA ASP A 91 12.05 -0.41 -1.45
C ASP A 91 13.52 -0.19 -1.10
N ALA A 92 14.22 -1.33 -0.96
CA ALA A 92 15.57 -1.39 -0.45
C ALA A 92 16.54 -0.89 -1.52
N HIS A 93 17.36 0.09 -1.16
CA HIS A 93 18.44 0.58 -2.02
C HIS A 93 19.80 0.00 -1.61
N ARG A 94 19.83 -0.78 -0.53
CA ARG A 94 20.99 -1.49 0.01
C ARG A 94 20.59 -2.92 0.39
N ILE A 95 21.52 -3.87 0.25
CA ILE A 95 21.28 -5.28 0.61
C ILE A 95 20.78 -5.43 2.05
N ALA A 96 21.37 -4.69 2.99
CA ALA A 96 20.99 -4.72 4.40
C ALA A 96 19.55 -4.22 4.68
N GLU A 97 18.90 -3.56 3.72
CA GLU A 97 17.52 -3.07 3.83
C GLU A 97 16.51 -4.04 3.21
N MET A 98 16.97 -5.10 2.54
CA MET A 98 16.10 -6.07 1.88
C MET A 98 15.18 -6.76 2.89
N GLY A 99 13.87 -6.68 2.66
CA GLY A 99 12.86 -7.29 3.55
C GLY A 99 12.73 -6.58 4.91
N ARG A 100 13.33 -5.40 5.08
CA ARG A 100 13.25 -4.63 6.32
C ARG A 100 11.79 -4.40 6.72
N HIS A 101 11.46 -4.69 7.98
CA HIS A 101 10.11 -4.56 8.56
C HIS A 101 8.99 -5.34 7.84
N ARG A 102 9.33 -6.33 7.00
CA ARG A 102 8.35 -7.13 6.25
C ARG A 102 7.29 -7.79 7.13
N ALA A 103 7.66 -8.25 8.33
CA ALA A 103 6.74 -8.86 9.27
C ALA A 103 5.62 -7.89 9.73
N ILE A 104 5.97 -6.62 9.96
CA ILE A 104 5.00 -5.57 10.33
C ILE A 104 4.05 -5.32 9.16
N GLY A 105 4.60 -5.16 7.94
CA GLY A 105 3.79 -4.99 6.73
C GLY A 105 2.83 -6.17 6.50
N ALA A 106 3.31 -7.41 6.67
CA ALA A 106 2.46 -8.59 6.56
C ALA A 106 1.33 -8.62 7.61
N GLY A 107 1.63 -8.17 8.84
CA GLY A 107 0.62 -8.01 9.90
C GLY A 107 -0.48 -7.01 9.52
N LEU A 108 -0.12 -5.86 8.93
CA LEU A 108 -1.08 -4.87 8.46
C LEU A 108 -1.97 -5.41 7.33
N VAL A 109 -1.38 -6.11 6.36
CA VAL A 109 -2.12 -6.74 5.25
C VAL A 109 -3.13 -7.75 5.79
N ALA A 110 -2.70 -8.63 6.70
CA ALA A 110 -3.58 -9.62 7.32
C ALA A 110 -4.69 -8.97 8.15
N ALA A 111 -4.36 -7.95 8.97
CA ALA A 111 -5.32 -7.23 9.81
C ALA A 111 -6.35 -6.42 9.00
N ALA A 112 -6.03 -6.05 7.76
CA ALA A 112 -6.95 -5.42 6.82
C ALA A 112 -7.87 -6.44 6.10
N GLY A 113 -7.59 -7.75 6.21
CA GLY A 113 -8.31 -8.79 5.48
C GLY A 113 -7.91 -8.89 4.00
N CYS A 114 -6.76 -8.35 3.63
CA CYS A 114 -6.19 -8.47 2.29
C CYS A 114 -5.32 -9.73 2.16
N VAL A 115 -5.15 -10.21 0.92
CA VAL A 115 -4.27 -11.33 0.59
C VAL A 115 -2.87 -10.79 0.33
N PRO A 116 -1.81 -11.34 0.97
CA PRO A 116 -0.45 -11.00 0.59
C PRO A 116 -0.19 -11.43 -0.85
N TYR A 117 0.18 -10.48 -1.71
CA TYR A 117 0.58 -10.79 -3.07
C TYR A 117 1.83 -11.68 -3.04
N ARG A 118 1.78 -12.78 -3.80
CA ARG A 118 2.92 -13.64 -4.05
C ARG A 118 3.12 -13.66 -5.55
N TRP A 119 4.32 -13.29 -6.00
CA TRP A 119 4.69 -13.47 -7.40
C TRP A 119 4.58 -14.95 -7.72
N GLN A 120 3.62 -15.31 -8.56
CA GLN A 120 3.60 -16.61 -9.21
C GLN A 120 4.37 -16.39 -10.51
N ALA A 121 5.61 -16.86 -10.55
CA ALA A 121 6.29 -16.96 -11.82
C ALA A 121 5.51 -17.99 -12.65
N GLU A 122 4.69 -17.54 -13.60
CA GLU A 122 4.51 -18.37 -14.77
C GLU A 122 5.91 -18.63 -15.34
N SER A 123 6.24 -19.91 -15.38
CA SER A 123 7.48 -20.52 -15.86
C SER A 123 8.23 -19.63 -16.85
N VAL A 124 9.39 -19.11 -16.43
CA VAL A 124 10.46 -18.80 -17.38
C VAL A 124 10.89 -20.15 -17.95
N PRO A 125 10.65 -20.45 -19.24
CA PRO A 125 11.20 -21.66 -19.83
C PRO A 125 12.72 -21.57 -19.72
N ALA A 126 13.34 -22.67 -19.29
CA ALA A 126 14.78 -22.81 -19.19
C ALA A 126 15.48 -22.52 -20.53
#